data_AF-A0A662AEK6-F1
#
_entry.id   AF-A0A662AEK6-F1
#
_cell.length_a   1.000
_cell.length_b   1.000
_cell.length_c   1.000
_cell.angle_alpha   90.00
_cell.angle_beta   90.00
_cell.angle_gamma   90.00
#
_symmetry.space_group_name_H-M   'P 1'
#
loop_
_entity.id
_entity.type
_entity.pdbx_description
1 polymer ?
#
loop_
_entity_poly.entity_id
_entity_poly.type
_entity_poly.pdbx_seq_one_letter_code
_entity_poly.pdbx_strand_id
1 'polypeptide(L)'
;FEALPKDYYDAAFLDRMHIYLPGWEVQKLRNEMFTSDYGFIVDYLAEILKNLRKEDRSHDYTRYFELSNTITTRDKTSISKTFSGLAKVIYPHGEMTEEEAKELLDFSIEGRKRVKLQLEKMDETFLEDAVDFSYASISSGENITVETLEVLEHDTKKSGLSISEASKDEKEVHKIQLAEGQKIIRDNQTGISYDLLFGAYLLDATEIKVIDPYVRLPYQLRNFMELAKLISEKKDPEHEVKLHLVTNNNEDYIEDAKEAFKSMAYSLESIGVIFTYEFDENIHDRSINLNNGWKVVLGRGLDIWQKTGGWYDINEYVQEKRLCKSCEITFVKS
;
A
#
# COMPACT_ATOMS: atom_id res chain seq x y z
N PHE A 1 0.95 13.49 -16.94
CA PHE A 1 1.97 13.91 -15.95
C PHE A 1 3.28 14.00 -16.69
N GLU A 2 3.79 15.21 -16.94
CA GLU A 2 5.11 15.42 -17.55
C GLU A 2 6.13 15.50 -16.41
N ALA A 3 6.68 14.35 -16.02
CA ALA A 3 7.46 14.19 -14.79
C ALA A 3 8.87 14.82 -14.84
N LEU A 4 9.36 15.18 -16.04
CA LEU A 4 10.76 15.55 -16.26
C LEU A 4 10.85 16.92 -16.96
N PRO A 5 11.91 17.73 -16.71
CA PRO A 5 12.14 18.96 -17.46
C PRO A 5 12.44 18.69 -18.95
N LYS A 6 12.12 19.65 -19.84
CA LYS A 6 12.23 19.48 -21.32
C LYS A 6 13.60 18.99 -21.81
N ASP A 7 14.67 19.35 -21.11
CA ASP A 7 16.04 18.95 -21.45
C ASP A 7 16.36 17.48 -21.10
N TYR A 8 15.52 16.82 -20.29
CA TYR A 8 15.66 15.41 -19.90
C TYR A 8 14.80 14.47 -20.73
N TYR A 9 14.10 14.96 -21.76
CA TYR A 9 13.33 14.12 -22.70
C TYR A 9 14.22 13.50 -23.78
N ASP A 10 15.48 13.20 -23.46
CA ASP A 10 16.33 12.37 -24.29
C ASP A 10 16.23 10.92 -23.82
N ALA A 11 15.55 10.08 -24.60
CA ALA A 11 15.41 8.66 -24.32
C ALA A 11 16.78 7.97 -24.17
N ALA A 12 17.80 8.41 -24.92
CA ALA A 12 19.14 7.86 -24.79
C ALA A 12 19.80 8.25 -23.45
N PHE A 13 19.50 9.43 -22.92
CA PHE A 13 19.96 9.84 -21.60
C PHE A 13 19.27 9.01 -20.50
N LEU A 14 17.93 8.93 -20.54
CA LEU A 14 17.15 8.21 -19.54
C LEU A 14 17.48 6.74 -19.48
N ASP A 15 17.73 6.08 -20.62
CA ASP A 15 18.08 4.66 -20.63
C ASP A 15 19.45 4.38 -19.97
N ARG A 16 20.32 5.38 -19.82
CA ARG A 16 21.59 5.28 -19.06
C ARG A 16 21.41 5.50 -17.55
N MET A 17 20.25 5.99 -17.09
CA MET A 17 19.97 6.09 -15.66
C MET A 17 19.63 4.72 -15.08
N HIS A 18 20.30 4.31 -14.01
CA HIS A 18 19.96 3.04 -13.36
C HIS A 18 18.59 3.09 -12.65
N ILE A 19 18.30 4.21 -11.99
CA ILE A 19 17.11 4.47 -11.19
C ILE A 19 16.95 5.98 -10.99
N TYR A 20 15.71 6.44 -10.80
CA TYR A 20 15.43 7.71 -10.11
C TYR A 20 14.59 7.43 -8.86
N LEU A 21 14.84 8.19 -7.80
CA LEU A 21 14.09 8.06 -6.56
C LEU A 21 12.73 8.78 -6.69
N PRO A 22 11.60 8.09 -6.45
CA PRO A 22 10.27 8.71 -6.49
C PRO A 22 10.08 9.61 -5.27
N GLY A 23 10.47 10.89 -5.39
CA GLY A 23 10.42 11.85 -4.27
C GLY A 23 9.03 12.08 -3.68
N TRP A 24 7.96 11.68 -4.37
CA TRP A 24 6.59 11.72 -3.87
C TRP A 24 6.23 10.58 -2.89
N GLU A 25 6.98 9.47 -2.91
CA GLU A 25 6.82 8.36 -1.96
C GLU A 25 7.55 8.63 -0.64
N VAL A 26 8.46 9.61 -0.63
CA VAL A 26 9.28 9.95 0.52
C VAL A 26 8.58 11.00 1.37
N GLN A 27 8.45 10.74 2.68
CA GLN A 27 7.93 11.73 3.61
C GLN A 27 8.81 12.98 3.62
N LYS A 28 8.17 14.15 3.70
CA LYS A 28 8.89 15.41 3.93
C LYS A 28 9.67 15.31 5.24
N LEU A 29 10.95 15.68 5.20
CA LEU A 29 11.80 15.72 6.39
C LEU A 29 11.17 16.64 7.45
N ARG A 30 10.91 16.09 8.64
CA ARG A 30 10.40 16.80 9.82
C ARG A 30 11.47 16.80 10.89
N ASN A 31 11.44 17.80 11.78
CA ASN A 31 12.41 17.93 12.87
C ASN A 31 12.49 16.67 13.77
N GLU A 32 11.38 15.94 13.88
CA GLU A 32 11.24 14.69 14.65
C GLU A 32 12.02 13.51 14.05
N MET A 33 12.41 13.56 12.77
CA MET A 33 13.18 12.50 12.11
C MET A 33 14.70 12.66 12.27
N PHE A 34 15.15 13.74 12.91
CA PHE A 34 16.56 13.94 13.22
C PHE A 34 16.88 13.39 14.60
N THR A 35 17.98 12.65 14.71
CA THR A 35 18.50 12.24 16.00
C THR A 35 19.02 13.45 16.78
N SER A 36 18.78 13.46 18.09
CA SER A 36 19.40 14.41 19.03
C SER A 36 20.74 13.90 19.58
N ASP A 37 21.14 12.69 19.18
CA ASP A 37 22.37 12.03 19.61
C ASP A 37 23.55 12.30 18.66
N TYR A 38 24.71 11.75 19.00
CA TYR A 38 25.94 11.87 18.22
C TYR A 38 25.78 11.30 16.79
N GLY A 39 26.12 12.13 15.81
CA GLY A 39 26.26 11.73 14.41
C GLY A 39 27.73 11.63 13.98
N PHE A 40 27.97 10.99 12.84
CA PHE A 40 29.29 11.03 12.21
C PHE A 40 29.62 12.42 11.67
N ILE A 41 30.87 12.85 11.83
CA ILE A 41 31.38 14.02 11.14
C ILE A 41 31.37 13.73 9.63
N VAL A 42 30.96 14.71 8.81
CA VAL A 42 30.77 14.56 7.36
C VAL A 42 31.99 13.99 6.66
N ASP A 43 33.19 14.44 7.01
CA ASP A 43 34.44 13.97 6.39
C ASP A 43 34.71 12.49 6.68
N TYR A 44 34.37 12.04 7.90
CA TYR A 44 34.52 10.64 8.28
C TYR A 44 33.53 9.76 7.53
N LEU A 45 32.25 10.19 7.45
CA LEU A 45 31.24 9.51 6.65
C LEU A 45 31.65 9.45 5.16
N ALA A 46 32.18 10.54 4.61
CA ALA A 46 32.64 10.58 3.22
C ALA A 46 33.77 9.57 2.96
N GLU A 47 34.73 9.43 3.87
CA GLU A 47 35.81 8.45 3.74
C GLU A 47 35.29 7.01 3.89
N ILE A 48 34.30 6.75 4.75
CA ILE A 48 33.60 5.45 4.81
C ILE A 48 32.95 5.13 3.46
N LEU A 49 32.11 6.03 2.92
CA LEU A 49 31.41 5.82 1.65
C LEU A 49 32.38 5.62 0.48
N LYS A 50 33.51 6.34 0.48
CA LYS A 50 34.57 6.18 -0.52
C LYS A 50 35.24 4.80 -0.45
N ASN A 51 35.42 4.24 0.75
CA ASN A 51 35.95 2.88 0.90
C ASN A 51 34.90 1.83 0.49
N LEU A 52 33.65 1.96 0.93
CA LEU A 52 32.54 1.10 0.50
C LEU A 52 32.35 1.09 -1.02
N ARG A 53 32.62 2.21 -1.72
CA ARG A 53 32.56 2.28 -3.18
C ARG A 53 33.48 1.28 -3.88
N LYS A 54 34.60 0.88 -3.25
CA LYS A 54 35.58 -0.06 -3.83
C LYS A 54 35.11 -1.52 -3.77
N GLU A 55 34.22 -1.86 -2.85
CA GLU A 55 33.64 -3.19 -2.76
C GLU A 55 32.69 -3.43 -3.95
N ASP A 56 32.54 -4.67 -4.41
CA ASP A 56 31.49 -5.01 -5.37
C ASP A 56 30.57 -6.06 -4.77
N ARG A 57 29.29 -5.69 -4.68
CA ARG A 57 28.19 -6.50 -4.16
C ARG A 57 27.09 -6.70 -5.19
N SER A 58 27.43 -6.51 -6.47
CA SER A 58 26.47 -6.57 -7.57
C SER A 58 25.85 -7.95 -7.78
N HIS A 59 26.43 -9.01 -7.22
CA HIS A 59 25.94 -10.37 -7.40
C HIS A 59 25.54 -11.06 -6.08
N ASP A 60 25.52 -10.36 -4.95
CA ASP A 60 25.25 -11.02 -3.67
C ASP A 60 23.81 -11.58 -3.63
N TYR A 61 22.86 -10.96 -4.35
CA TYR A 61 21.50 -11.48 -4.50
C TYR A 61 21.43 -12.81 -5.26
N THR A 62 22.42 -13.15 -6.11
CA THR A 62 22.37 -14.36 -6.95
C THR A 62 22.50 -15.65 -6.15
N ARG A 63 22.84 -15.54 -4.85
CA ARG A 63 22.78 -16.67 -3.91
C ARG A 63 21.33 -17.12 -3.66
N TYR A 64 20.38 -16.21 -3.76
CA TYR A 64 18.97 -16.44 -3.42
C TYR A 64 18.04 -16.33 -4.64
N PHE A 65 18.36 -15.49 -5.61
CA PHE A 65 17.43 -15.12 -6.69
C PHE A 65 18.06 -15.16 -8.08
N GLU A 66 17.27 -15.50 -9.10
CA GLU A 66 17.65 -15.46 -10.50
C GLU A 66 16.72 -14.52 -11.29
N LEU A 67 17.29 -13.52 -11.96
CA LEU A 67 16.55 -12.56 -12.78
C LEU A 67 16.04 -13.20 -14.07
N SER A 68 14.87 -12.76 -14.54
CA SER A 68 14.31 -13.23 -15.82
C SER A 68 15.28 -13.08 -17.00
N ASN A 69 15.19 -14.03 -17.93
CA ASN A 69 16.05 -14.10 -19.12
C ASN A 69 15.70 -13.03 -20.17
N THR A 70 14.51 -12.46 -20.10
CA THR A 70 14.07 -11.34 -20.95
C THR A 70 14.72 -10.02 -20.58
N ILE A 71 15.29 -9.91 -19.36
CA ILE A 71 15.92 -8.67 -18.89
C ILE A 71 17.22 -8.42 -19.66
N THR A 72 17.29 -7.27 -20.33
CA THR A 72 18.47 -6.90 -21.13
C THR A 72 19.72 -6.75 -20.25
N THR A 73 20.91 -6.89 -20.84
CA THR A 73 22.18 -6.72 -20.10
C THR A 73 22.29 -5.34 -19.44
N ARG A 74 21.74 -4.29 -20.07
CA ARG A 74 21.72 -2.93 -19.51
C ARG A 74 20.83 -2.85 -18.27
N ASP A 75 19.66 -3.47 -18.33
CA ASP A 75 18.72 -3.54 -17.21
C ASP A 75 19.29 -4.37 -16.05
N LYS A 76 19.87 -5.55 -16.34
CA LYS A 76 20.56 -6.39 -15.35
C LYS A 76 21.69 -5.63 -14.67
N THR A 77 22.48 -4.87 -15.42
CA THR A 77 23.56 -4.03 -14.87
C THR A 77 23.01 -2.94 -13.96
N SER A 78 21.94 -2.28 -14.37
CA SER A 78 21.28 -1.22 -13.59
C SER A 78 20.74 -1.75 -12.26
N ILE A 79 20.01 -2.87 -12.29
CA ILE A 79 19.47 -3.54 -11.11
C ILE A 79 20.63 -3.95 -10.18
N SER A 80 21.65 -4.63 -10.72
CA SER A 80 22.79 -5.13 -9.95
C SER A 80 23.64 -4.02 -9.33
N LYS A 81 23.77 -2.86 -9.98
CA LYS A 81 24.51 -1.71 -9.44
C LYS A 81 23.69 -0.95 -8.39
N THR A 82 22.38 -0.83 -8.56
CA THR A 82 21.49 -0.26 -7.54
C THR A 82 21.48 -1.14 -6.29
N PHE A 83 21.31 -2.46 -6.45
CA PHE A 83 21.37 -3.42 -5.35
C PHE A 83 22.70 -3.32 -4.59
N SER A 84 23.83 -3.33 -5.31
CA SER A 84 25.18 -3.18 -4.72
C SER A 84 25.32 -1.89 -3.91
N GLY A 85 24.75 -0.78 -4.40
CA GLY A 85 24.75 0.50 -3.68
C GLY A 85 23.98 0.43 -2.37
N LEU A 86 22.77 -0.15 -2.40
CA LEU A 86 21.91 -0.29 -1.22
C LEU A 86 22.52 -1.25 -0.20
N ALA A 87 23.01 -2.41 -0.64
CA ALA A 87 23.62 -3.42 0.22
C ALA A 87 24.81 -2.84 1.01
N LYS A 88 25.61 -1.95 0.41
CA LYS A 88 26.73 -1.30 1.10
C LYS A 88 26.30 -0.30 2.16
N VAL A 89 25.20 0.41 1.93
CA VAL A 89 24.72 1.47 2.83
C VAL A 89 23.91 0.88 3.99
N ILE A 90 23.05 -0.09 3.69
CA ILE A 90 22.11 -0.68 4.65
C ILE A 90 22.75 -1.87 5.39
N TYR A 91 23.51 -2.70 4.68
CA TYR A 91 24.18 -3.90 5.22
C TYR A 91 25.70 -3.84 5.03
N PRO A 92 26.40 -2.82 5.57
CA PRO A 92 27.84 -2.62 5.32
C PRO A 92 28.71 -3.81 5.73
N HIS A 93 28.22 -4.68 6.63
CA HIS A 93 28.94 -5.85 7.12
C HIS A 93 28.94 -7.06 6.17
N GLY A 94 28.11 -7.08 5.11
CA GLY A 94 28.18 -8.15 4.08
C GLY A 94 27.22 -9.30 4.26
N GLU A 95 26.52 -9.37 5.37
CA GLU A 95 25.58 -10.45 5.65
C GLU A 95 24.15 -9.94 5.46
N MET A 96 23.36 -10.69 4.71
CA MET A 96 21.94 -10.42 4.44
C MET A 96 21.20 -11.75 4.42
N THR A 97 20.04 -11.81 5.08
CA THR A 97 19.11 -12.95 4.91
C THR A 97 18.48 -12.93 3.52
N GLU A 98 17.75 -14.01 3.19
CA GLU A 98 17.00 -14.07 1.92
C GLU A 98 15.96 -12.94 1.84
N GLU A 99 15.24 -12.66 2.93
CA GLU A 99 14.22 -11.60 3.03
C GLU A 99 14.82 -10.19 2.91
N GLU A 100 15.98 -9.96 3.54
CA GLU A 100 16.68 -8.67 3.46
C GLU A 100 17.23 -8.43 2.05
N ALA A 101 17.82 -9.45 1.43
CA ALA A 101 18.24 -9.36 0.04
C ALA A 101 17.05 -9.17 -0.91
N LYS A 102 15.90 -9.80 -0.60
CA LYS A 102 14.65 -9.64 -1.35
C LYS A 102 14.18 -8.19 -1.35
N GLU A 103 14.17 -7.53 -0.19
CA GLU A 103 13.75 -6.13 -0.07
C GLU A 103 14.61 -5.20 -0.94
N LEU A 104 15.93 -5.37 -0.91
CA LEU A 104 16.84 -4.56 -1.73
C LEU A 104 16.69 -4.86 -3.23
N LEU A 105 16.45 -6.13 -3.59
CA LEU A 105 16.28 -6.54 -4.98
C LEU A 105 14.96 -6.03 -5.54
N ASP A 106 13.86 -6.15 -4.79
CA ASP A 106 12.54 -5.62 -5.15
C ASP A 106 12.64 -4.12 -5.45
N PHE A 107 13.26 -3.33 -4.57
CA PHE A 107 13.44 -1.89 -4.79
C PHE A 107 14.31 -1.59 -6.03
N SER A 108 15.37 -2.38 -6.24
CA SER A 108 16.28 -2.22 -7.38
C SER A 108 15.59 -2.51 -8.72
N ILE A 109 14.75 -3.54 -8.75
CA ILE A 109 13.94 -3.92 -9.91
C ILE A 109 12.86 -2.87 -10.15
N GLU A 110 12.11 -2.47 -9.12
CA GLU A 110 11.06 -1.45 -9.20
C GLU A 110 11.60 -0.13 -9.75
N GLY A 111 12.77 0.29 -9.24
CA GLY A 111 13.46 1.49 -9.70
C GLY A 111 13.84 1.46 -11.18
N ARG A 112 14.39 0.34 -11.66
CA ARG A 112 14.75 0.19 -13.08
C ARG A 112 13.53 0.05 -13.98
N LYS A 113 12.49 -0.67 -13.52
CA LYS A 113 11.20 -0.78 -14.21
C LYS A 113 10.59 0.59 -14.43
N ARG A 114 10.65 1.48 -13.43
CA ARG A 114 10.15 2.86 -13.54
C ARG A 114 10.80 3.64 -14.68
N VAL A 115 12.12 3.50 -14.87
CA VAL A 115 12.85 4.08 -16.00
C VAL A 115 12.34 3.53 -17.33
N LYS A 116 12.16 2.20 -17.44
CA LYS A 116 11.66 1.57 -18.68
C LYS A 116 10.23 1.99 -19.02
N LEU A 117 9.31 1.96 -18.06
CA LEU A 117 7.94 2.43 -18.26
C LEU A 117 7.88 3.89 -18.72
N GLN A 118 8.83 4.73 -18.28
CA GLN A 118 8.91 6.11 -18.74
C GLN A 118 9.46 6.22 -20.17
N LEU A 119 10.43 5.37 -20.54
CA LEU A 119 10.94 5.29 -21.91
C LEU A 119 9.87 4.83 -22.89
N GLU A 120 9.09 3.81 -22.53
CA GLU A 120 7.95 3.32 -23.33
C GLU A 120 6.90 4.41 -23.58
N LYS A 121 6.68 5.30 -22.61
CA LYS A 121 5.79 6.46 -22.78
C LYS A 121 6.36 7.55 -23.68
N MET A 122 7.68 7.63 -23.80
CA MET A 122 8.38 8.65 -24.58
C MET A 122 8.64 8.22 -26.02
N ASP A 123 8.85 6.92 -26.22
CA ASP A 123 9.19 6.31 -27.51
C ASP A 123 8.59 4.90 -27.59
N GLU A 124 7.63 4.73 -28.49
CA GLU A 124 6.88 3.48 -28.67
C GLU A 124 7.75 2.32 -29.17
N THR A 125 8.95 2.59 -29.72
CA THR A 125 9.86 1.53 -30.18
C THR A 125 10.33 0.63 -29.04
N PHE A 126 10.34 1.12 -27.79
CA PHE A 126 10.65 0.32 -26.62
C PHE A 126 9.56 -0.71 -26.26
N LEU A 127 8.36 -0.62 -26.83
CA LEU A 127 7.29 -1.61 -26.65
C LEU A 127 7.56 -2.93 -27.40
N GLU A 128 8.40 -2.91 -28.43
CA GLU A 128 8.75 -4.10 -29.21
C GLU A 128 9.65 -5.07 -28.41
N ASP A 129 10.44 -4.52 -27.47
CA ASP A 129 11.34 -5.25 -26.58
C ASP A 129 10.78 -5.31 -25.13
N ALA A 130 9.49 -5.66 -24.99
CA ALA A 130 8.86 -5.74 -23.67
C ALA A 130 9.62 -6.69 -22.72
N VAL A 131 10.17 -6.12 -21.65
CA VAL A 131 10.97 -6.85 -20.66
C VAL A 131 10.09 -7.26 -19.47
N ASP A 132 10.08 -8.55 -19.15
CA ASP A 132 9.51 -9.03 -17.90
C ASP A 132 10.44 -8.73 -16.71
N PHE A 133 10.01 -7.82 -15.83
CA PHE A 133 10.68 -7.44 -14.58
C PHE A 133 10.29 -8.39 -13.44
N SER A 134 10.64 -9.67 -13.61
CA SER A 134 10.43 -10.74 -12.64
C SER A 134 11.74 -11.44 -12.26
N TYR A 135 11.72 -12.16 -11.14
CA TYR A 135 12.81 -13.03 -10.70
C TYR A 135 12.27 -14.29 -10.03
N ALA A 136 13.05 -15.36 -10.05
CA ALA A 136 12.76 -16.62 -9.38
C ALA A 136 13.53 -16.72 -8.06
N SER A 137 12.88 -17.16 -6.98
CA SER A 137 13.61 -17.62 -5.79
C SER A 137 14.19 -19.02 -6.02
N ILE A 138 15.46 -19.21 -5.70
CA ILE A 138 16.16 -20.50 -5.81
C ILE A 138 15.64 -21.48 -4.75
N SER A 139 15.21 -20.99 -3.58
CA SER A 139 14.76 -21.81 -2.46
C SER A 139 13.35 -22.36 -2.69
N SER A 140 12.42 -21.52 -3.16
CA SER A 140 11.01 -21.88 -3.36
C SER A 140 10.65 -22.23 -4.80
N GLY A 141 11.44 -21.80 -5.78
CA GLY A 141 11.10 -21.90 -7.21
C GLY A 141 9.97 -20.95 -7.63
N GLU A 142 9.53 -20.05 -6.76
CA GLU A 142 8.46 -19.10 -7.02
C GLU A 142 8.96 -17.94 -7.88
N ASN A 143 8.18 -17.60 -8.92
CA ASN A 143 8.43 -16.41 -9.75
C ASN A 143 7.70 -15.20 -9.16
N ILE A 144 8.46 -14.18 -8.80
CA ILE A 144 7.99 -12.94 -8.20
C ILE A 144 8.06 -11.84 -9.25
N THR A 145 6.93 -11.21 -9.54
CA THR A 145 6.83 -10.05 -10.44
C THR A 145 6.84 -8.77 -9.63
N VAL A 146 7.70 -7.82 -10.00
CA VAL A 146 7.79 -6.53 -9.30
C VAL A 146 7.02 -5.49 -10.11
N GLU A 147 6.02 -4.88 -9.47
CA GLU A 147 5.26 -3.76 -10.01
C GLU A 147 5.61 -2.44 -9.31
N THR A 148 5.46 -1.33 -10.05
CA THR A 148 5.66 0.01 -9.49
C THR A 148 4.38 0.51 -8.83
N LEU A 149 4.52 1.35 -7.81
CA LEU A 149 3.37 1.92 -7.10
C LEU A 149 2.42 2.68 -8.03
N GLU A 150 2.93 3.38 -9.05
CA GLU A 150 2.10 4.11 -10.00
C GLU A 150 1.21 3.17 -10.82
N VAL A 151 1.74 2.02 -11.24
CA VAL A 151 0.94 1.02 -11.98
C VAL A 151 -0.15 0.47 -11.05
N LEU A 152 0.20 0.11 -9.81
CA LEU A 152 -0.77 -0.39 -8.82
C LEU A 152 -1.89 0.64 -8.52
N GLU A 153 -1.54 1.92 -8.40
CA GLU A 153 -2.47 3.03 -8.14
C GLU A 153 -3.31 3.45 -9.37
N HIS A 154 -2.79 3.23 -10.58
CA HIS A 154 -3.48 3.61 -11.82
C HIS A 154 -4.29 2.47 -12.44
N ASP A 155 -3.88 1.21 -12.32
CA ASP A 155 -4.67 0.06 -12.82
C ASP A 155 -5.90 -0.20 -11.96
N THR A 156 -5.85 0.11 -10.66
CA THR A 156 -7.07 0.19 -9.83
C THR A 156 -8.06 1.22 -10.38
N LYS A 157 -7.59 2.36 -10.94
CA LYS A 157 -8.46 3.32 -11.63
C LYS A 157 -8.97 2.85 -13.00
N LYS A 158 -8.20 2.08 -13.77
CA LYS A 158 -8.67 1.48 -15.04
C LYS A 158 -9.71 0.38 -14.82
N SER A 159 -9.60 -0.40 -13.75
CA SER A 159 -10.65 -1.36 -13.36
C SER A 159 -11.98 -0.69 -12.97
N GLY A 160 -11.98 0.62 -12.72
CA GLY A 160 -13.16 1.45 -12.46
C GLY A 160 -13.63 2.32 -13.64
N LEU A 161 -12.96 2.30 -14.80
CA LEU A 161 -13.35 3.07 -15.99
C LEU A 161 -12.95 2.33 -17.29
N SER A 162 -13.64 1.24 -17.57
CA SER A 162 -13.84 0.77 -18.95
C SER A 162 -15.30 1.00 -19.33
N ILE A 163 -15.68 2.25 -19.58
CA ILE A 163 -16.86 2.51 -20.41
C ILE A 163 -16.39 2.33 -21.84
N SER A 164 -16.48 1.09 -22.32
CA SER A 164 -16.54 0.83 -23.75
C SER A 164 -17.83 1.46 -24.26
N GLU A 165 -17.70 2.51 -25.07
CA GLU A 165 -18.79 2.98 -25.92
C GLU A 165 -19.19 1.87 -26.89
N ALA A 166 -20.24 1.12 -26.56
CA ALA A 166 -21.13 0.51 -27.54
C ALA A 166 -22.43 0.01 -26.89
N SER A 167 -23.53 0.42 -27.52
CA SER A 167 -24.87 -0.21 -27.54
C SER A 167 -25.66 -0.32 -26.23
N LYS A 168 -26.75 0.46 -26.20
CA LYS A 168 -27.97 0.14 -25.46
C LYS A 168 -28.42 -1.27 -25.83
N ASP A 169 -28.34 -2.22 -24.90
CA ASP A 169 -29.40 -3.19 -24.62
C ASP A 169 -29.08 -3.98 -23.33
N GLU A 170 -30.12 -4.12 -22.51
CA GLU A 170 -30.35 -5.05 -21.40
C GLU A 170 -29.33 -5.15 -20.24
N LYS A 171 -29.83 -4.85 -19.03
CA LYS A 171 -29.15 -5.04 -17.74
C LYS A 171 -28.97 -6.53 -17.43
N GLU A 172 -27.86 -7.13 -17.87
CA GLU A 172 -27.31 -8.28 -17.17
C GLU A 172 -26.41 -7.80 -16.02
N VAL A 173 -26.84 -8.09 -14.78
CA VAL A 173 -26.04 -7.82 -13.59
C VAL A 173 -24.88 -8.81 -13.58
N HIS A 174 -23.70 -8.37 -14.02
CA HIS A 174 -22.45 -9.09 -13.76
C HIS A 174 -22.30 -9.26 -12.25
N LYS A 175 -22.51 -10.47 -11.73
CA LYS A 175 -22.21 -10.80 -10.34
C LYS A 175 -20.70 -10.65 -10.12
N ILE A 176 -20.31 -9.71 -9.26
CA ILE A 176 -18.92 -9.56 -8.82
C ILE A 176 -18.51 -10.87 -8.14
N GLN A 177 -17.49 -11.53 -8.67
CA GLN A 177 -16.97 -12.76 -8.09
C GLN A 177 -15.93 -12.42 -7.02
N LEU A 178 -16.31 -12.52 -5.76
CA LEU A 178 -15.43 -12.32 -4.61
C LEU A 178 -14.50 -13.53 -4.45
N ALA A 179 -13.23 -13.27 -4.14
CA ALA A 179 -12.19 -14.29 -4.01
C ALA A 179 -11.53 -14.23 -2.63
N GLU A 180 -11.17 -15.38 -2.08
CA GLU A 180 -10.26 -15.43 -0.94
C GLU A 180 -8.87 -14.96 -1.36
N GLY A 181 -8.10 -14.43 -0.41
CA GLY A 181 -6.73 -13.99 -0.69
C GLY A 181 -6.24 -12.93 0.27
N GLN A 182 -5.16 -12.27 -0.13
CA GLN A 182 -4.46 -11.31 0.70
C GLN A 182 -4.15 -10.06 -0.12
N LYS A 183 -4.30 -8.89 0.50
CA LYS A 183 -3.81 -7.61 0.00
C LYS A 183 -2.70 -7.12 0.91
N ILE A 184 -1.51 -6.91 0.34
CA ILE A 184 -0.36 -6.33 1.04
C ILE A 184 -0.33 -4.85 0.72
N ILE A 185 -0.37 -4.03 1.77
CA ILE A 185 -0.27 -2.57 1.70
C ILE A 185 1.14 -2.19 2.13
N ARG A 186 1.84 -1.45 1.27
CA ARG A 186 3.21 -0.98 1.53
C ARG A 186 3.19 0.32 2.33
N ASP A 187 4.31 0.60 3.00
CA ASP A 187 4.45 1.87 3.70
C ASP A 187 4.50 3.03 2.69
N ASN A 188 3.85 4.15 3.02
CA ASN A 188 3.71 5.33 2.16
C ASN A 188 2.92 5.10 0.85
N GLN A 189 2.25 3.95 0.68
CA GLN A 189 1.37 3.73 -0.46
C GLN A 189 0.16 4.69 -0.43
N THR A 190 -0.23 5.25 -1.58
CA THR A 190 -1.48 6.01 -1.74
C THR A 190 -2.46 5.24 -2.64
N GLY A 191 -3.57 5.86 -3.03
CA GLY A 191 -4.56 5.22 -3.90
C GLY A 191 -5.39 4.10 -3.25
N ILE A 192 -5.33 3.98 -1.92
CA ILE A 192 -6.08 2.98 -1.14
C ILE A 192 -7.29 3.65 -0.49
N SER A 193 -8.39 2.92 -0.35
CA SER A 193 -9.52 3.28 0.51
C SER A 193 -10.22 2.03 0.99
N TYR A 194 -11.08 2.14 2.00
CA TYR A 194 -11.87 1.00 2.45
C TYR A 194 -12.72 0.40 1.34
N ASP A 195 -13.23 1.23 0.42
CA ASP A 195 -14.01 0.75 -0.73
C ASP A 195 -13.14 -0.13 -1.64
N LEU A 196 -11.97 0.38 -2.05
CA LEU A 196 -11.04 -0.36 -2.91
C LEU A 196 -10.47 -1.62 -2.25
N LEU A 197 -10.35 -1.63 -0.93
CA LEU A 197 -9.87 -2.79 -0.19
C LEU A 197 -10.94 -3.87 -0.09
N PHE A 198 -12.08 -3.54 0.50
CA PHE A 198 -13.08 -4.52 0.91
C PHE A 198 -14.54 -4.09 0.69
N GLY A 199 -14.80 -2.97 0.00
CA GLY A 199 -16.16 -2.48 -0.24
C GLY A 199 -17.05 -3.45 -1.02
N ALA A 200 -16.48 -4.21 -1.96
CA ALA A 200 -17.21 -5.26 -2.69
C ALA A 200 -17.69 -6.40 -1.78
N TYR A 201 -16.98 -6.68 -0.67
CA TYR A 201 -17.36 -7.73 0.27
C TYR A 201 -18.51 -7.32 1.18
N LEU A 202 -18.79 -6.01 1.30
CA LEU A 202 -19.89 -5.47 2.08
C LEU A 202 -21.25 -5.62 1.38
N LEU A 203 -21.26 -5.94 0.08
CA LEU A 203 -22.49 -6.13 -0.68
C LEU A 203 -23.31 -7.28 -0.07
N ASP A 204 -24.62 -7.07 0.02
CA ASP A 204 -25.61 -7.99 0.59
C ASP A 204 -25.41 -8.31 2.10
N ALA A 205 -24.41 -7.73 2.77
CA ALA A 205 -24.23 -7.90 4.21
C ALA A 205 -25.24 -7.04 4.99
N THR A 206 -26.06 -7.69 5.81
CA THR A 206 -27.06 -7.02 6.68
C THR A 206 -26.65 -6.99 8.14
N GLU A 207 -25.69 -7.84 8.55
CA GLU A 207 -25.11 -7.85 9.87
C GLU A 207 -23.58 -7.86 9.76
N ILE A 208 -22.96 -6.82 10.32
CA ILE A 208 -21.54 -6.54 10.23
C ILE A 208 -21.00 -6.40 11.65
N LYS A 209 -20.07 -7.28 12.06
CA LYS A 209 -19.38 -7.22 13.34
C LYS A 209 -17.92 -6.81 13.13
N VAL A 210 -17.57 -5.61 13.59
CA VAL A 210 -16.20 -5.08 13.58
C VAL A 210 -15.56 -5.36 14.93
N ILE A 211 -14.39 -5.99 14.93
CA ILE A 211 -13.56 -6.21 16.10
C ILE A 211 -12.28 -5.41 15.88
N ASP A 212 -12.04 -4.38 16.70
CA ASP A 212 -10.83 -3.56 16.65
C ASP A 212 -10.52 -3.03 18.06
N PRO A 213 -9.44 -3.48 18.72
CA PRO A 213 -9.12 -3.11 20.10
C PRO A 213 -8.81 -1.63 20.33
N TYR A 214 -8.63 -0.83 19.27
CA TYR A 214 -8.09 0.52 19.38
C TYR A 214 -9.03 1.59 18.85
N VAL A 215 -10.35 1.42 18.84
CA VAL A 215 -11.26 2.51 18.44
C VAL A 215 -11.47 3.47 19.63
N ARG A 216 -10.56 4.43 19.83
CA ARG A 216 -10.59 5.35 21.00
C ARG A 216 -10.18 6.79 20.73
N LEU A 217 -9.18 7.04 19.87
CA LEU A 217 -8.69 8.38 19.57
C LEU A 217 -9.53 9.04 18.45
N PRO A 218 -9.57 10.39 18.35
CA PRO A 218 -10.40 11.09 17.38
C PRO A 218 -10.23 10.62 15.91
N TYR A 219 -9.00 10.31 15.49
CA TYR A 219 -8.74 9.79 14.14
C TYR A 219 -9.20 8.34 13.95
N GLN A 220 -9.20 7.53 15.01
CA GLN A 220 -9.69 6.13 14.98
C GLN A 220 -11.22 6.12 14.92
N LEU A 221 -11.87 7.00 15.68
CA LEU A 221 -13.30 7.28 15.62
C LEU A 221 -13.71 7.74 14.21
N ARG A 222 -12.93 8.62 13.58
CA ARG A 222 -13.15 9.01 12.17
C ARG A 222 -13.02 7.81 11.23
N ASN A 223 -11.96 7.03 11.34
CA ASN A 223 -11.75 5.84 10.51
C ASN A 223 -12.96 4.89 10.61
N PHE A 224 -13.49 4.67 11.82
CA PHE A 224 -14.72 3.91 12.01
C PHE A 224 -15.94 4.55 11.30
N MET A 225 -16.11 5.87 11.39
CA MET A 225 -17.19 6.57 10.68
C MET A 225 -17.04 6.54 9.16
N GLU A 226 -15.81 6.51 8.63
CA GLU A 226 -15.57 6.33 7.20
C GLU A 226 -15.97 4.93 6.73
N LEU A 227 -15.74 3.90 7.56
CA LEU A 227 -16.27 2.56 7.32
C LEU A 227 -17.81 2.55 7.36
N ALA A 228 -18.42 3.18 8.37
CA ALA A 228 -19.88 3.23 8.49
C ALA A 228 -20.53 3.98 7.31
N LYS A 229 -19.89 5.06 6.84
CA LYS A 229 -20.28 5.76 5.60
C LYS A 229 -20.22 4.82 4.40
N LEU A 230 -19.13 4.08 4.23
CA LEU A 230 -19.01 3.11 3.13
C LEU A 230 -20.12 2.03 3.21
N ILE A 231 -20.41 1.50 4.40
CA ILE A 231 -21.51 0.54 4.59
C ILE A 231 -22.83 1.16 4.14
N SER A 232 -23.10 2.42 4.49
CA SER A 232 -24.32 3.11 4.05
C SER A 232 -24.39 3.32 2.53
N GLU A 233 -23.25 3.42 1.85
CA GLU A 233 -23.15 3.55 0.38
C GLU A 233 -23.31 2.21 -0.34
N LYS A 234 -22.96 1.09 0.32
CA LYS A 234 -23.02 -0.26 -0.26
C LYS A 234 -24.26 -1.06 0.12
N LYS A 235 -24.95 -0.68 1.19
CA LYS A 235 -26.17 -1.37 1.62
C LYS A 235 -27.28 -1.21 0.60
N ASP A 236 -28.22 -2.16 0.61
CA ASP A 236 -29.49 -1.97 -0.06
C ASP A 236 -30.22 -0.76 0.55
N PRO A 237 -30.66 0.24 -0.24
CA PRO A 237 -31.45 1.36 0.24
C PRO A 237 -32.71 0.97 1.00
N GLU A 238 -33.32 -0.19 0.69
CA GLU A 238 -34.56 -0.67 1.29
C GLU A 238 -34.37 -1.42 2.60
N HIS A 239 -33.13 -1.79 2.94
CA HIS A 239 -32.82 -2.59 4.12
C HIS A 239 -31.94 -1.83 5.13
N GLU A 240 -32.16 -2.12 6.41
CA GLU A 240 -31.29 -1.66 7.49
C GLU A 240 -30.11 -2.62 7.66
N VAL A 241 -28.95 -2.07 8.01
CA VAL A 241 -27.75 -2.85 8.33
C VAL A 241 -27.44 -2.71 9.81
N LYS A 242 -27.23 -3.83 10.49
CA LYS A 242 -26.74 -3.85 11.87
C LYS A 242 -25.22 -3.80 11.87
N LEU A 243 -24.67 -2.74 12.44
CA LEU A 243 -23.24 -2.55 12.63
C LEU A 243 -22.92 -2.70 14.12
N HIS A 244 -22.10 -3.69 14.47
CA HIS A 244 -21.71 -3.95 15.85
C HIS A 244 -20.19 -3.79 16.02
N LEU A 245 -19.75 -2.92 16.93
CA LEU A 245 -18.34 -2.71 17.25
C LEU A 245 -17.96 -3.40 18.56
N VAL A 246 -16.92 -4.22 18.52
CA VAL A 246 -16.23 -4.73 19.72
C VAL A 246 -14.88 -4.02 19.79
N THR A 247 -14.69 -3.22 20.84
CA THR A 247 -13.45 -2.45 21.06
C THR A 247 -12.99 -2.59 22.49
N ASN A 248 -11.79 -2.09 22.80
CA ASN A 248 -11.29 -1.98 24.16
C ASN A 248 -10.91 -0.52 24.42
N ASN A 249 -11.08 -0.08 25.66
CA ASN A 249 -10.62 1.24 26.06
C ASN A 249 -10.19 1.30 27.52
N ASN A 250 -9.19 2.12 27.80
CA ASN A 250 -8.70 2.34 29.16
C ASN A 250 -9.62 3.35 29.89
N GLU A 251 -9.53 3.39 31.22
CA GLU A 251 -10.31 4.32 32.06
C GLU A 251 -10.21 5.79 31.61
N ASP A 252 -9.06 6.20 31.09
CA ASP A 252 -8.81 7.57 30.64
C ASP A 252 -9.65 8.01 29.42
N TYR A 253 -10.13 7.06 28.61
CA TYR A 253 -10.76 7.35 27.31
C TYR A 253 -12.19 6.79 27.21
N ILE A 254 -12.61 5.96 28.17
CA ILE A 254 -13.85 5.19 28.04
C ILE A 254 -15.10 6.07 28.01
N GLU A 255 -15.14 7.13 28.81
CA GLU A 255 -16.30 8.04 28.88
C GLU A 255 -16.44 8.87 27.60
N ASP A 256 -15.35 9.45 27.12
CA ASP A 256 -15.32 10.20 25.85
C ASP A 256 -15.72 9.29 24.67
N ALA A 257 -15.25 8.04 24.65
CA ALA A 257 -15.61 7.08 23.63
C ALA A 257 -17.10 6.70 23.69
N LYS A 258 -17.67 6.48 24.88
CA LYS A 258 -19.11 6.20 25.04
C LYS A 258 -19.97 7.35 24.52
N GLU A 259 -19.59 8.59 24.84
CA GLU A 259 -20.31 9.77 24.34
C GLU A 259 -20.22 9.87 22.82
N ALA A 260 -19.02 9.68 22.26
CA ALA A 260 -18.81 9.65 20.82
C ALA A 260 -19.65 8.56 20.14
N PHE A 261 -19.62 7.31 20.65
CA PHE A 261 -20.38 6.20 20.09
C PHE A 261 -21.89 6.41 20.17
N LYS A 262 -22.38 7.01 21.25
CA LYS A 262 -23.80 7.38 21.36
C LYS A 262 -24.20 8.40 20.29
N SER A 263 -23.36 9.41 20.07
CA SER A 263 -23.59 10.41 19.01
C SER A 263 -23.54 9.79 17.62
N MET A 264 -22.58 8.89 17.36
CA MET A 264 -22.48 8.14 16.12
C MET A 264 -23.73 7.28 15.88
N ALA A 265 -24.25 6.61 16.91
CA ALA A 265 -25.44 5.78 16.79
C ALA A 265 -26.65 6.57 16.29
N TYR A 266 -26.92 7.74 16.88
CA TYR A 266 -28.01 8.62 16.43
C TYR A 266 -27.81 9.11 14.99
N SER A 267 -26.57 9.43 14.61
CA SER A 267 -26.29 9.87 13.23
C SER A 267 -26.50 8.76 12.22
N LEU A 268 -26.06 7.54 12.53
CA LEU A 268 -26.09 6.38 11.63
C LEU A 268 -27.51 5.80 11.47
N GLU A 269 -28.35 5.90 12.50
CA GLU A 269 -29.75 5.46 12.44
C GLU A 269 -30.51 6.17 11.31
N SER A 270 -30.28 7.48 11.12
CA SER A 270 -30.95 8.29 10.08
C SER A 270 -30.66 7.84 8.63
N ILE A 271 -29.58 7.08 8.44
CA ILE A 271 -29.17 6.54 7.14
C ILE A 271 -29.33 5.02 7.07
N GLY A 272 -30.11 4.42 7.97
CA GLY A 272 -30.45 3.00 7.96
C GLY A 272 -29.32 2.09 8.45
N VAL A 273 -28.43 2.58 9.30
CA VAL A 273 -27.37 1.79 9.95
C VAL A 273 -27.62 1.75 11.45
N ILE A 274 -28.02 0.60 11.97
CA ILE A 274 -28.25 0.37 13.41
C ILE A 274 -26.91 0.07 14.06
N PHE A 275 -26.32 1.07 14.72
CA PHE A 275 -25.03 0.93 15.38
C PHE A 275 -25.16 0.53 16.85
N THR A 276 -24.40 -0.50 17.24
CA THR A 276 -24.25 -0.95 18.63
C THR A 276 -22.77 -1.21 18.94
N TYR A 277 -22.40 -1.18 20.22
CA TYR A 277 -21.02 -1.43 20.63
C TYR A 277 -20.94 -2.18 21.95
N GLU A 278 -19.83 -2.90 22.15
CA GLU A 278 -19.44 -3.52 23.42
C GLU A 278 -17.94 -3.29 23.68
N PHE A 279 -17.56 -3.24 24.97
CA PHE A 279 -16.17 -3.21 25.39
C PHE A 279 -15.76 -4.59 25.88
N ASP A 280 -14.70 -5.15 25.31
CA ASP A 280 -14.12 -6.44 25.73
C ASP A 280 -12.61 -6.28 25.92
N GLU A 281 -12.13 -6.61 27.13
CA GLU A 281 -10.72 -6.49 27.49
C GLU A 281 -9.85 -7.61 26.88
N ASN A 282 -10.46 -8.73 26.48
CA ASN A 282 -9.76 -9.93 26.02
C ASN A 282 -9.57 -9.99 24.50
N ILE A 283 -9.99 -8.95 23.77
CA ILE A 283 -9.81 -8.90 22.32
C ILE A 283 -8.41 -8.42 21.95
N HIS A 284 -7.78 -9.17 21.05
CA HIS A 284 -6.48 -8.81 20.45
C HIS A 284 -6.56 -8.82 18.92
N ASP A 285 -7.41 -9.69 18.38
CA ASP A 285 -7.63 -9.85 16.96
C ASP A 285 -8.35 -8.64 16.37
N ARG A 286 -8.11 -8.38 15.08
CA ARG A 286 -8.83 -7.34 14.33
C ARG A 286 -9.49 -7.95 13.11
N SER A 287 -10.80 -7.78 12.99
CA SER A 287 -11.54 -8.35 11.87
C SER A 287 -12.86 -7.66 11.62
N ILE A 288 -13.36 -7.77 10.40
CA ILE A 288 -14.74 -7.45 10.01
C ILE A 288 -15.40 -8.78 9.63
N ASN A 289 -16.40 -9.19 10.40
CA ASN A 289 -17.19 -10.39 10.15
C ASN A 289 -18.52 -9.99 9.51
N LEU A 290 -18.86 -10.63 8.40
CA LEU A 290 -20.01 -10.31 7.57
C LEU A 290 -20.92 -11.53 7.49
N ASN A 291 -22.23 -11.34 7.69
CA ASN A 291 -23.20 -12.43 7.66
C ASN A 291 -23.44 -13.02 6.25
N ASN A 292 -22.87 -12.42 5.21
CA ASN A 292 -22.85 -12.97 3.85
C ASN A 292 -21.75 -14.05 3.65
N GLY A 293 -21.08 -14.49 4.73
CA GLY A 293 -20.10 -15.58 4.71
C GLY A 293 -18.66 -15.12 4.50
N TRP A 294 -18.36 -13.83 4.70
CA TRP A 294 -17.01 -13.29 4.57
C TRP A 294 -16.45 -12.78 5.89
N LYS A 295 -15.16 -13.01 6.09
CA LYS A 295 -14.37 -12.45 7.17
C LYS A 295 -13.15 -11.75 6.58
N VAL A 296 -12.98 -10.48 6.96
CA VAL A 296 -11.81 -9.66 6.60
C VAL A 296 -10.93 -9.54 7.83
N VAL A 297 -9.73 -10.12 7.80
CA VAL A 297 -8.73 -10.02 8.86
C VAL A 297 -7.84 -8.81 8.59
N LEU A 298 -7.65 -7.96 9.61
CA LEU A 298 -6.96 -6.67 9.48
C LEU A 298 -5.64 -6.67 10.27
N GLY A 299 -4.49 -6.59 9.60
CA GLY A 299 -3.20 -6.56 10.31
C GLY A 299 -3.06 -5.41 11.31
N ARG A 300 -3.64 -4.23 11.00
CA ARG A 300 -3.59 -3.02 11.84
C ARG A 300 -4.96 -2.54 12.35
N GLY A 301 -6.02 -3.30 12.09
CA GLY A 301 -7.39 -2.79 12.29
C GLY A 301 -7.74 -1.73 11.25
N LEU A 302 -8.59 -0.78 11.63
CA LEU A 302 -9.02 0.32 10.76
C LEU A 302 -7.95 1.42 10.62
N ASP A 303 -7.00 1.53 11.57
CA ASP A 303 -5.94 2.56 11.55
C ASP A 303 -4.75 2.22 10.63
N ILE A 304 -5.03 2.09 9.34
CA ILE A 304 -4.03 1.85 8.29
C ILE A 304 -3.39 3.14 7.76
N TRP A 305 -3.83 4.32 8.19
CA TRP A 305 -3.37 5.61 7.66
C TRP A 305 -2.24 6.22 8.48
N GLN A 306 -1.33 6.92 7.83
CA GLN A 306 -0.38 7.80 8.47
C GLN A 306 -1.03 9.12 8.88
N LYS A 307 -0.37 9.85 9.78
CA LYS A 307 -0.82 11.17 10.24
C LYS A 307 -0.75 12.19 9.09
N THR A 308 -1.88 12.82 8.81
CA THR A 308 -2.01 13.89 7.80
C THR A 308 -1.55 15.25 8.35
N GLY A 309 -1.58 16.29 7.51
CA GLY A 309 -1.35 17.67 7.92
C GLY A 309 -2.45 18.30 8.79
N GLY A 310 -3.48 17.55 9.19
CA GLY A 310 -4.61 18.03 10.00
C GLY A 310 -5.75 18.61 9.15
N TRP A 311 -6.59 19.46 9.75
CA TRP A 311 -7.87 19.91 9.16
C TRP A 311 -7.76 20.66 7.82
N TYR A 312 -6.62 21.27 7.49
CA TYR A 312 -6.44 21.98 6.21
C TYR A 312 -5.79 21.12 5.12
N ASP A 313 -5.45 19.87 5.43
CA ASP A 313 -4.90 18.92 4.46
C ASP A 313 -6.03 18.20 3.72
N ILE A 314 -6.03 18.24 2.38
CA ILE A 314 -7.03 17.52 1.59
C ILE A 314 -6.98 16.01 1.81
N ASN A 315 -5.81 15.48 2.17
CA ASN A 315 -5.62 14.07 2.50
C ASN A 315 -6.45 13.67 3.73
N GLU A 316 -6.83 14.63 4.57
CA GLU A 316 -7.69 14.39 5.73
C GLU A 316 -9.12 14.01 5.32
N TYR A 317 -9.56 14.33 4.10
CA TYR A 317 -10.93 14.10 3.64
C TYR A 317 -11.05 13.08 2.51
N VAL A 318 -9.93 12.71 1.88
CA VAL A 318 -9.89 11.77 0.75
C VAL A 318 -8.95 10.62 1.09
N GLN A 319 -9.51 9.43 1.36
CA GLN A 319 -8.74 8.26 1.79
C GLN A 319 -7.65 7.89 0.75
N GLU A 320 -7.99 7.94 -0.53
CA GLU A 320 -7.10 7.58 -1.64
C GLU A 320 -5.89 8.52 -1.78
N LYS A 321 -5.86 9.65 -1.08
CA LYS A 321 -4.70 10.55 -1.04
C LYS A 321 -3.87 10.41 0.24
N ARG A 322 -4.32 9.61 1.21
CA ARG A 322 -3.57 9.36 2.44
C ARG A 322 -2.45 8.37 2.19
N LEU A 323 -1.33 8.59 2.87
CA LEU A 323 -0.24 7.64 2.95
C LEU A 323 -0.64 6.51 3.90
N CYS A 324 -0.43 5.26 3.49
CA CYS A 324 -0.67 4.07 4.31
C CYS A 324 0.53 3.76 5.22
N LYS A 325 0.25 3.11 6.35
CA LYS A 325 1.21 2.34 7.13
C LYS A 325 1.24 0.92 6.55
N SER A 326 2.42 0.30 6.47
CA SER A 326 2.51 -1.09 5.98
C SER A 326 1.63 -2.04 6.79
N CYS A 327 0.82 -2.84 6.09
CA CYS A 327 -0.04 -3.84 6.71
C CYS A 327 -0.57 -4.87 5.71
N GLU A 328 -1.15 -5.92 6.25
CA GLU A 328 -1.77 -7.01 5.51
C GLU A 328 -3.27 -7.03 5.79
N ILE A 329 -4.06 -7.32 4.75
CA ILE A 329 -5.50 -7.58 4.85
C ILE A 329 -5.81 -8.92 4.18
N THR A 330 -6.44 -9.83 4.92
CA THR A 330 -6.75 -11.18 4.45
C THR A 330 -8.25 -11.39 4.35
N PHE A 331 -8.70 -12.01 3.26
CA PHE A 331 -10.10 -12.29 2.95
C PHE A 331 -10.33 -13.79 3.06
N VAL A 332 -11.23 -14.17 3.95
CA VAL A 332 -11.54 -15.57 4.26
C VAL A 332 -13.03 -15.80 4.10
N LYS A 333 -13.40 -16.89 3.43
CA LYS A 333 -14.79 -17.33 3.37
C LYS A 333 -15.09 -18.21 4.59
N SER A 334 -16.15 -17.88 5.32
CA SER A 334 -16.55 -18.54 6.56
C SER A 334 -17.70 -19.51 6.37
#